data_AF-A0A8S3GKU1-F1
#
_entry.id   AF-A0A8S3GKU1-F1
#
_cell.length_a   1.000
_cell.length_b   1.000
_cell.length_c   1.000
_cell.angle_alpha   90.00
_cell.angle_beta   90.00
_cell.angle_gamma   90.00
#
_symmetry.space_group_name_H-M   'P 1'
#
loop_
_entity.id
_entity.type
_entity.pdbx_description
1 polymer ?
#
loop_
_entity_poly.entity_id
_entity_poly.type
_entity_poly.pdbx_seq_one_letter_code
_entity_poly.pdbx_strand_id
1 'polypeptide(L)'
;ILHEKYVCHILHQARAILKTLPNYNRIDLFTLHHIYIIGDLHGQLADLLHIFNANGLPAIDNPYIFNGDFIDRGKNSVEVILLLMVALILYPSSIFLNRGNHEDMMVAAQYGFQDEINRKYW
;
A
#
# COMPACT_ATOMS: atom_id res chain seq x y z
N ILE A 1 -10.44 13.15 7.58
CA ILE A 1 -9.11 13.04 6.94
C ILE A 1 -8.07 13.02 8.07
N LEU A 2 -7.04 12.17 7.97
CA LEU A 2 -6.00 12.07 8.99
C LEU A 2 -5.19 13.38 9.03
N HIS A 3 -4.86 13.90 10.21
CA HIS A 3 -4.06 15.12 10.34
C HIS A 3 -2.69 14.96 9.67
N GLU A 4 -2.24 15.97 8.93
CA GLU A 4 -1.02 15.97 8.12
C GLU A 4 0.24 15.62 8.91
N LYS A 5 0.30 15.97 10.19
CA LYS A 5 1.40 15.57 11.08
C LYS A 5 1.55 14.04 11.15
N TYR A 6 0.45 13.31 11.27
CA TYR A 6 0.47 11.85 11.31
C TYR A 6 0.74 11.24 9.93
N VAL A 7 0.22 11.87 8.87
CA VAL A 7 0.52 11.47 7.49
C VAL A 7 2.02 11.55 7.22
N CYS A 8 2.65 12.68 7.50
CA CYS A 8 4.10 12.86 7.35
C CYS A 8 4.89 11.85 8.19
N HIS A 9 4.42 11.55 9.41
CA HIS A 9 5.07 10.55 10.28
C HIS A 9 5.04 9.14 9.67
N ILE A 10 3.87 8.69 9.19
CA ILE A 10 3.68 7.39 8.52
C ILE A 10 4.59 7.31 7.28
N LEU A 11 4.55 8.33 6.42
CA LEU A 11 5.33 8.35 5.18
C LEU A 11 6.84 8.33 5.45
N HIS A 12 7.33 9.04 6.48
CA HIS A 12 8.74 8.99 6.84
C HIS A 12 9.19 7.61 7.34
N GLN A 13 8.39 6.95 8.18
CA GLN A 13 8.70 5.62 8.68
C GLN A 13 8.68 4.58 7.56
N ALA A 14 7.61 4.56 6.74
CA ALA A 14 7.50 3.62 5.63
C ALA A 14 8.63 3.82 4.62
N ARG A 15 8.97 5.07 4.28
CA ARG A 15 10.12 5.39 3.42
C ARG A 15 11.45 4.88 4.00
N ALA A 16 11.65 4.97 5.31
CA ALA A 16 12.85 4.46 5.96
C ALA A 16 12.96 2.93 5.79
N ILE A 17 11.85 2.20 5.97
CA ILE A 17 11.80 0.75 5.74
C ILE A 17 12.08 0.42 4.26
N LEU A 18 11.31 1.01 3.33
CA LEU A 18 11.42 0.73 1.90
C LEU A 18 12.84 0.95 1.34
N LYS A 19 13.55 1.97 1.82
CA LYS A 19 14.94 2.25 1.41
C LYS A 19 15.94 1.16 1.80
N THR A 20 15.62 0.35 2.81
CA THR A 20 16.49 -0.77 3.24
C THR A 20 16.23 -2.05 2.46
N LEU A 21 15.10 -2.14 1.75
CA LEU A 21 14.71 -3.34 1.03
C LEU A 21 15.42 -3.45 -0.32
N PRO A 22 15.73 -4.67 -0.78
CA PRO A 22 16.20 -4.90 -2.14
C PRO A 22 15.11 -4.61 -3.18
N ASN A 23 15.50 -4.44 -4.45
CA ASN A 23 14.56 -4.24 -5.56
C ASN A 23 13.69 -5.47 -5.87
N TYR A 24 14.05 -6.65 -5.35
CA TYR A 24 13.27 -7.87 -5.45
C TYR A 24 13.19 -8.54 -4.08
N ASN A 25 12.01 -9.02 -3.72
CA ASN A 25 11.81 -9.77 -2.47
C ASN A 25 11.88 -11.28 -2.76
N ARG A 26 12.38 -12.06 -1.81
CA ARG A 26 12.32 -13.53 -1.83
C ARG A 26 11.45 -13.98 -0.68
N ILE A 27 10.45 -14.79 -0.99
CA ILE A 27 9.55 -15.38 -0.01
C ILE A 27 9.75 -16.89 -0.08
N ASP A 28 10.09 -17.50 1.04
CA ASP A 28 10.17 -18.94 1.15
C ASP A 28 8.76 -19.50 1.38
N LEU A 29 8.32 -20.41 0.50
CA LEU A 29 6.99 -21.00 0.54
C LEU A 29 6.95 -22.27 1.40
N PHE A 30 8.09 -22.86 1.77
CA PHE A 30 8.11 -24.13 2.52
C PHE A 30 7.44 -24.02 3.90
N THR A 31 7.44 -22.83 4.49
CA THR A 31 6.83 -22.55 5.79
C THR A 31 5.43 -21.95 5.69
N LEU A 32 4.93 -21.71 4.49
CA LEU A 32 3.66 -21.00 4.25
C LEU A 32 2.59 -21.96 3.74
N HIS A 33 1.39 -21.85 4.30
CA HIS A 33 0.22 -22.58 3.80
C HIS A 33 -0.42 -21.87 2.60
N HIS A 34 -0.39 -20.53 2.59
CA HIS A 34 -0.94 -19.70 1.52
C HIS A 34 -0.23 -18.34 1.46
N ILE A 35 -0.49 -17.61 0.38
CA ILE A 35 -0.11 -16.21 0.21
C ILE A 35 -1.18 -15.54 -0.64
N TYR A 36 -1.57 -14.31 -0.28
CA TYR A 36 -2.52 -13.53 -1.06
C TYR A 36 -1.78 -12.57 -1.98
N ILE A 37 -2.06 -12.67 -3.29
CA ILE A 37 -1.53 -11.74 -4.29
C ILE A 37 -2.69 -10.88 -4.78
N ILE A 38 -2.62 -9.59 -4.47
CA ILE A 38 -3.63 -8.60 -4.78
C ILE A 38 -3.13 -7.75 -5.94
N GLY A 39 -3.95 -7.59 -6.97
CA GLY A 39 -3.69 -6.71 -8.10
C GLY A 39 -4.06 -5.26 -7.79
N ASP A 40 -4.40 -4.53 -8.85
CA ASP A 40 -4.72 -3.12 -8.81
C ASP A 40 -5.83 -2.80 -7.80
N LEU A 41 -5.62 -1.73 -7.03
CA LEU A 41 -6.63 -1.21 -6.10
C LEU A 41 -7.20 0.12 -6.56
N HIS A 42 -6.43 0.94 -7.27
CA HIS A 42 -6.86 2.21 -7.84
C HIS A 42 -7.75 3.05 -6.91
N GLY A 43 -7.29 3.26 -5.67
CA GLY A 43 -8.02 4.06 -4.68
C GLY A 43 -9.38 3.49 -4.25
N GLN A 44 -9.64 2.19 -4.41
CA GLN A 44 -10.86 1.50 -3.96
C GLN A 44 -10.71 1.01 -2.51
N LEU A 45 -10.82 1.93 -1.55
CA LEU A 45 -10.64 1.63 -0.12
C LEU A 45 -11.59 0.53 0.38
N ALA A 46 -12.86 0.52 -0.06
CA ALA A 46 -13.84 -0.47 0.39
C ALA A 46 -13.40 -1.90 0.05
N ASP A 47 -12.78 -2.09 -1.12
CA ASP A 47 -12.30 -3.40 -1.57
C ASP A 47 -11.07 -3.83 -0.77
N LEU A 48 -10.13 -2.91 -0.49
CA LEU A 48 -9.01 -3.19 0.40
C LEU A 48 -9.47 -3.63 1.81
N LEU A 49 -10.45 -2.92 2.38
CA LEU A 49 -11.03 -3.30 3.67
C LEU A 49 -11.76 -4.64 3.60
N HIS A 50 -12.46 -4.91 2.50
CA HIS A 50 -13.12 -6.19 2.27
C HIS A 50 -12.12 -7.34 2.19
N ILE A 51 -11.02 -7.18 1.47
CA ILE A 51 -9.92 -8.16 1.38
C ILE A 51 -9.40 -8.49 2.78
N PHE A 52 -9.06 -7.49 3.59
CA PHE A 52 -8.58 -7.73 4.96
C PHE A 52 -9.63 -8.36 5.88
N ASN A 53 -10.90 -8.01 5.71
CA ASN A 53 -11.97 -8.61 6.50
C ASN A 53 -12.24 -10.07 6.11
N ALA A 54 -12.16 -10.40 4.82
CA ALA A 54 -12.42 -11.75 4.31
C ALA A 54 -11.25 -12.71 4.57
N ASN A 55 -10.02 -12.22 4.41
CA ASN A 55 -8.81 -13.05 4.40
C ASN A 55 -7.95 -12.89 5.67
N GLY A 56 -8.39 -12.04 6.61
CA GLY A 56 -7.66 -11.73 7.84
C GLY A 56 -6.56 -10.68 7.63
N LEU A 57 -6.11 -10.05 8.73
CA LEU A 57 -5.02 -9.09 8.68
C LEU A 57 -3.67 -9.76 8.36
N PRO A 58 -2.68 -9.00 7.87
CA PRO A 58 -1.35 -9.52 7.64
C PRO A 58 -0.73 -10.11 8.91
N ALA A 59 -0.12 -11.28 8.79
CA ALA A 59 0.58 -11.97 9.87
C ALA A 59 1.69 -12.86 9.28
N ILE A 60 2.55 -13.44 10.13
CA ILE A 60 3.67 -14.29 9.68
C ILE A 60 3.16 -15.48 8.85
N ASP A 61 2.03 -16.05 9.26
CA ASP A 61 1.31 -17.14 8.60
C ASP A 61 0.24 -16.66 7.60
N ASN A 62 0.13 -15.34 7.39
CA ASN A 62 -0.84 -14.72 6.47
C ASN A 62 -0.21 -13.56 5.65
N PRO A 63 0.75 -13.85 4.76
CA PRO A 63 1.42 -12.81 3.98
C PRO A 63 0.59 -12.30 2.79
N TYR A 64 0.80 -11.04 2.44
CA TYR A 64 0.19 -10.35 1.31
C TYR A 64 1.24 -9.74 0.38
N ILE A 65 1.03 -9.90 -0.92
CA ILE A 65 1.71 -9.17 -1.99
C ILE A 65 0.70 -8.25 -2.67
N PHE A 66 0.94 -6.95 -2.66
CA PHE A 66 0.18 -5.99 -3.45
C PHE A 66 0.99 -5.58 -4.68
N ASN A 67 0.44 -5.85 -5.87
CA ASN A 67 1.19 -5.80 -7.12
C ASN A 67 1.05 -4.48 -7.89
N GLY A 68 1.24 -3.36 -7.19
CA GLY A 68 1.19 -2.03 -7.77
C GLY A 68 -0.23 -1.48 -8.02
N ASP A 69 -0.27 -0.28 -8.59
CA ASP A 69 -1.49 0.41 -9.02
C ASP A 69 -2.50 0.59 -7.86
N PHE A 70 -1.97 1.12 -6.76
CA PHE A 70 -2.71 1.39 -5.53
C PHE A 70 -3.52 2.68 -5.63
N ILE A 71 -3.01 3.64 -6.40
CA ILE A 71 -3.51 5.01 -6.52
C ILE A 71 -4.15 5.27 -7.88
N ASP A 72 -4.69 6.47 -8.05
CA ASP A 72 -5.41 6.97 -9.23
C ASP A 72 -6.75 6.29 -9.51
N ARG A 73 -7.56 6.90 -10.39
CA ARG A 73 -8.91 6.50 -10.84
C ARG A 73 -9.99 6.50 -9.75
N GLY A 74 -9.73 5.90 -8.58
CA GLY A 74 -10.63 5.91 -7.43
C GLY A 74 -10.56 7.20 -6.62
N LYS A 75 -11.45 7.31 -5.63
CA LYS A 75 -11.62 8.53 -4.82
C LYS A 75 -10.84 8.51 -3.50
N ASN A 76 -10.27 7.36 -3.16
CA ASN A 76 -9.67 7.09 -1.86
C ASN A 76 -8.22 6.59 -1.97
N SER A 77 -7.47 7.09 -2.96
CA SER A 77 -6.07 6.72 -3.17
C SER A 77 -5.21 7.07 -1.96
N VAL A 78 -5.46 8.21 -1.30
CA VAL A 78 -4.73 8.59 -0.09
C VAL A 78 -5.00 7.62 1.06
N GLU A 79 -6.25 7.21 1.28
CA GLU A 79 -6.54 6.26 2.35
C GLU A 79 -5.94 4.88 2.05
N VAL A 80 -6.00 4.42 0.80
CA VAL A 80 -5.40 3.15 0.36
C VAL A 80 -3.89 3.15 0.61
N ILE A 81 -3.16 4.15 0.10
CA ILE A 81 -1.71 4.17 0.25
C ILE A 81 -1.30 4.31 1.71
N LEU A 82 -1.99 5.13 2.51
CA LEU A 82 -1.69 5.27 3.94
C LEU A 82 -1.94 3.96 4.71
N LEU A 83 -3.02 3.24 4.39
CA LEU A 83 -3.29 1.95 5.02
C LEU A 83 -2.21 0.92 4.66
N LEU A 84 -1.77 0.87 3.39
CA LEU A 84 -0.67 0.00 2.98
C LEU A 84 0.66 0.37 3.63
N MET A 85 0.97 1.67 3.79
CA MET A 85 2.16 2.12 4.50
C MET A 85 2.13 1.73 5.99
N VAL A 86 0.98 1.86 6.65
CA VAL A 86 0.81 1.43 8.05
C VAL A 86 0.94 -0.09 8.16
N ALA A 87 0.34 -0.85 7.24
CA ALA A 87 0.48 -2.31 7.21
C ALA A 87 1.94 -2.74 7.02
N LEU A 88 2.69 -2.07 6.15
CA LEU A 88 4.13 -2.30 5.98
C LEU A 88 4.92 -2.03 7.27
N ILE A 89 4.60 -0.95 7.99
CA ILE A 89 5.28 -0.60 9.25
C ILE A 89 4.98 -1.64 10.34
N LEU A 90 3.73 -2.10 10.45
CA LEU A 90 3.30 -3.06 11.46
C LEU A 90 3.73 -4.49 11.15
N TYR A 91 3.76 -4.87 9.88
CA TYR A 91 3.99 -6.24 9.41
C TYR A 91 5.06 -6.31 8.30
N PRO A 92 6.29 -5.83 8.55
CA PRO A 92 7.32 -5.68 7.52
C PRO A 92 7.79 -6.99 6.89
N SER A 93 7.53 -8.14 7.54
CA SER A 93 7.84 -9.47 7.02
C SER A 93 6.68 -10.16 6.30
N SER A 94 5.49 -9.54 6.30
CA SER A 94 4.25 -10.12 5.79
C SER A 94 3.51 -9.22 4.80
N ILE A 95 3.99 -8.00 4.58
CA ILE A 95 3.49 -7.07 3.57
C ILE A 95 4.59 -6.82 2.54
N PHE A 96 4.31 -7.18 1.30
CA PHE A 96 5.18 -6.94 0.16
C PHE A 96 4.46 -6.02 -0.83
N LEU A 97 5.10 -4.92 -1.21
CA LEU A 97 4.55 -3.94 -2.13
C LEU A 97 5.44 -3.88 -3.37
N ASN A 98 4.90 -4.21 -4.53
CA ASN A 98 5.56 -3.94 -5.80
C ASN A 98 5.11 -2.57 -6.31
N ARG A 99 6.01 -1.88 -7.02
CA ARG A 99 5.68 -0.60 -7.66
C ARG A 99 4.95 -0.86 -8.97
N GLY A 100 3.76 -0.31 -9.14
CA GLY A 100 3.04 -0.24 -10.40
C GLY A 100 3.42 0.99 -11.20
N ASN A 101 2.87 1.13 -12.41
CA ASN A 101 3.13 2.31 -13.24
C ASN A 101 2.40 3.55 -12.73
N HIS A 102 1.31 3.39 -11.98
CA HIS A 102 0.59 4.51 -11.37
C HIS A 102 1.34 5.13 -10.18
N GLU A 103 2.25 4.41 -9.52
CA GLU A 103 3.16 4.97 -8.51
C GLU A 103 4.36 5.76 -9.11
N ASP A 104 4.26 6.15 -10.39
CA ASP A 104 5.15 7.12 -11.00
C ASP A 104 4.61 8.55 -10.87
N MET A 105 5.52 9.50 -10.63
CA MET A 105 5.17 10.90 -10.40
C MET A 105 4.41 11.51 -11.58
N MET A 106 4.78 11.18 -12.82
CA MET A 106 4.10 11.73 -14.01
C MET A 106 2.71 11.15 -14.18
N VAL A 107 2.56 9.85 -13.92
CA VAL A 107 1.27 9.15 -14.04
C VAL A 107 0.32 9.61 -12.93
N ALA A 108 0.78 9.62 -11.68
CA ALA A 108 0.00 10.08 -10.53
C ALA A 108 -0.47 11.55 -10.65
N ALA A 109 0.31 12.39 -11.33
CA ALA A 109 -0.09 13.77 -11.63
C ALA A 109 -1.20 13.85 -12.69
N GLN A 110 -1.20 12.94 -13.66
CA GLN A 110 -2.15 12.93 -14.77
C GLN A 110 -3.48 12.25 -14.42
N TYR A 111 -3.48 11.23 -13.57
CA TYR A 111 -4.64 10.34 -13.35
C TYR A 111 -5.36 10.54 -12.01
N GLY A 112 -5.08 11.65 -11.33
CA GLY A 112 -5.94 12.22 -10.29
C GLY A 112 -5.41 12.13 -8.86
N PHE A 113 -4.32 11.40 -8.59
CA PHE A 113 -3.76 11.34 -7.23
C PHE A 113 -3.24 12.69 -6.75
N GLN A 114 -2.55 13.46 -7.61
CA GLN A 114 -2.07 14.80 -7.24
C GLN A 114 -3.23 15.74 -6.88
N ASP A 115 -4.33 15.69 -7.64
CA ASP A 115 -5.53 16.46 -7.35
C ASP A 115 -6.20 16.03 -6.04
N GLU A 116 -6.20 14.72 -5.76
CA GLU A 116 -6.72 14.18 -4.51
C GLU A 116 -5.92 14.67 -3.30
N ILE A 117 -4.58 14.68 -3.39
CA ILE A 117 -3.69 15.23 -2.34
C ILE A 117 -4.00 16.71 -2.12
N ASN A 118 -4.05 17.51 -3.19
CA ASN A 118 -4.32 18.94 -3.11
C ASN A 118 -5.65 19.19 -2.40
N ARG A 119 -6.73 18.52 -2.80
CA ARG A 119 -8.04 18.69 -2.17
C ARG A 119 -8.07 18.29 -0.68
N LYS A 120 -7.26 17.32 -0.26
CA LYS A 120 -7.31 16.76 1.10
C LYS A 120 -6.37 17.43 2.09
N TYR A 121 -5.27 18.02 1.62
CA TYR A 121 -4.18 18.51 2.48
C TYR A 121 -3.66 19.91 2.13
N TRP A 122 -4.21 20.56 1.10
CA TRP A 122 -3.92 21.95 0.73
C TRP A 122 -5.20 22.78 0.72
#